data_AF-A0A484FGZ2-F1
#
_entry.id   AF-A0A484FGZ2-F1
#
_cell.length_a   1.000
_cell.length_b   1.000
_cell.length_c   1.000
_cell.angle_alpha   90.00
_cell.angle_beta   90.00
_cell.angle_gamma   90.00
#
_symmetry.space_group_name_H-M   'P 1'
#
loop_
_entity.id
_entity.type
_entity.pdbx_description
1 polymer ?
#
loop_
_entity_poly.entity_id
_entity_poly.type
_entity_poly.pdbx_seq_one_letter_code
_entity_poly.pdbx_strand_id
1 'polypeptide(L)'
;MAYIKTAFAIGLLATADVVAGHAAIIGATGDAGGQGMALGVDSSTPRDGTRRNPFQQDSTRFKGEAADTFGETVGAGLNRLESGTKAIMAETGQMLPQISPGGSIDMTLHQVNGDGGGPYDCMINADATEFPQP
;
A
#
# COMPACT_ATOMS: atom_id res chain seq x y z
N MET A 1 -3.34 -3.89 -46.19
CA MET A 1 -3.78 -2.71 -45.43
C MET A 1 -4.45 -3.07 -44.10
N ALA A 2 -5.33 -4.08 -44.01
CA ALA A 2 -6.00 -4.46 -42.76
C ALA A 2 -5.03 -4.99 -41.67
N TYR A 3 -4.08 -5.83 -42.05
CA TYR A 3 -3.07 -6.45 -41.17
C TYR A 3 -2.15 -5.42 -40.48
N ILE A 4 -1.80 -4.32 -41.14
CA ILE A 4 -1.01 -3.23 -40.55
C ILE A 4 -1.80 -2.51 -39.46
N LYS A 5 -3.11 -2.30 -39.67
CA LYS A 5 -3.99 -1.68 -38.67
C LYS A 5 -4.20 -2.58 -37.45
N THR A 6 -4.34 -3.89 -37.66
CA THR A 6 -4.45 -4.88 -36.58
C THR A 6 -3.15 -4.99 -35.77
N ALA A 7 -2.00 -5.04 -36.45
CA ALA A 7 -0.70 -5.07 -35.77
C ALA A 7 -0.44 -3.78 -34.97
N PHE A 8 -0.83 -2.62 -35.51
CA PHE A 8 -0.72 -1.35 -34.81
C PHE A 8 -1.65 -1.26 -33.58
N ALA A 9 -2.89 -1.76 -33.70
CA ALA A 9 -3.82 -1.83 -32.57
C ALA A 9 -3.32 -2.76 -31.45
N ILE A 10 -2.80 -3.95 -31.79
CA ILE A 10 -2.23 -4.88 -30.81
C ILE A 10 -0.97 -4.27 -30.16
N GLY A 11 -0.12 -3.60 -30.94
CA GLY A 11 1.05 -2.89 -30.42
C GLY A 11 0.69 -1.78 -29.43
N LEU A 12 -0.41 -1.07 -29.66
CA LEU A 12 -0.90 -0.01 -28.76
C LEU A 12 -1.48 -0.56 -27.45
N LEU A 13 -2.09 -1.75 -27.48
CA LEU A 13 -2.59 -2.41 -26.26
C LEU A 13 -1.46 -3.02 -25.42
N ALA A 14 -0.34 -3.42 -26.04
CA ALA A 14 0.81 -3.99 -25.33
C ALA A 14 1.58 -2.97 -24.47
N THR A 15 1.34 -1.67 -24.65
CA THR A 15 1.94 -0.58 -23.85
C THR A 15 0.97 0.02 -22.84
N ALA A 16 -0.22 -0.56 -22.65
CA ALA A 16 -1.17 -0.05 -21.66
C ALA A 16 -0.68 -0.43 -20.25
N ASP A 17 -0.26 0.56 -19.46
CA ASP A 17 -0.03 0.40 -18.04
C ASP A 17 -1.35 0.02 -17.36
N VAL A 18 -1.51 -1.25 -17.05
CA VAL A 18 -2.62 -1.70 -16.22
C VAL A 18 -2.29 -1.23 -14.81
N VAL A 19 -3.15 -0.40 -14.21
CA VAL A 19 -3.02 -0.06 -12.78
C VAL A 19 -3.24 -1.36 -12.03
N ALA A 20 -2.14 -1.99 -11.63
CA ALA A 20 -2.14 -3.33 -11.09
C ALA A 20 -1.85 -3.21 -9.59
N GLY A 21 -2.90 -3.24 -8.77
CA GLY A 21 -2.79 -3.14 -7.32
C GLY A 21 -3.34 -1.84 -6.74
N HIS A 22 -4.38 -1.99 -5.93
CA HIS A 22 -4.94 -0.98 -5.05
C HIS A 22 -5.40 -1.71 -3.79
N ALA A 23 -4.58 -1.58 -2.76
CA ALA A 23 -4.82 -2.24 -1.50
C ALA A 23 -4.38 -1.36 -0.32
N ALA A 24 -4.93 -1.66 0.84
CA ALA A 24 -4.44 -1.18 2.12
C ALA A 24 -3.84 -2.36 2.90
N ILE A 25 -2.65 -2.19 3.48
CA ILE A 25 -2.07 -3.16 4.41
C ILE A 25 -2.76 -2.95 5.76
N ILE A 26 -3.80 -3.73 6.03
CA ILE A 26 -4.64 -3.61 7.23
C ILE A 26 -4.12 -4.45 8.41
N GLY A 27 -3.12 -5.30 8.15
CA GLY A 27 -2.48 -6.11 9.17
C GLY A 27 -1.05 -6.43 8.77
N ALA A 28 -0.16 -6.44 9.74
CA ALA A 28 1.20 -6.92 9.61
C ALA A 28 1.62 -7.58 10.93
N THR A 29 2.16 -8.79 10.87
CA THR A 29 2.60 -9.55 12.04
C THR A 29 4.00 -10.07 11.77
N GLY A 30 4.92 -9.84 12.70
CA GLY A 30 6.28 -10.34 12.61
C GLY A 30 6.38 -11.76 13.17
N ASP A 31 7.32 -12.56 12.67
CA ASP A 31 7.58 -13.92 13.17
C ASP A 31 8.02 -13.95 14.64
N ALA A 32 8.60 -12.86 15.16
CA ALA A 32 8.91 -12.68 16.58
C ALA A 32 7.80 -11.95 17.36
N GLY A 33 6.61 -11.78 16.76
CA GLY A 33 5.43 -11.17 17.35
C GLY A 33 5.24 -9.68 17.00
N GLY A 34 4.35 -9.02 17.73
CA GLY A 34 3.92 -7.65 17.46
C GLY A 34 2.89 -7.56 16.34
N GLN A 35 2.21 -6.42 16.27
CA GLN A 35 1.14 -6.18 15.30
C GLN A 35 1.22 -4.76 14.76
N GLY A 36 0.94 -4.60 13.47
CA GLY A 36 0.88 -3.31 12.82
C GLY A 36 -0.09 -3.28 11.65
N MET A 37 -0.04 -2.16 10.94
CA MET A 37 -0.73 -1.87 9.67
C MET A 37 0.03 -0.73 8.96
N ALA A 38 -0.32 -0.41 7.71
CA ALA A 38 0.32 0.71 7.01
C ALA A 38 0.01 2.06 7.67
N LEU A 39 0.94 3.02 7.51
CA LEU A 39 0.76 4.38 8.03
C LEU A 39 -0.42 5.08 7.32
N GLY A 40 -1.30 5.67 8.12
CA GLY A 40 -2.47 6.41 7.64
C GLY A 40 -3.70 5.55 7.35
N VAL A 41 -3.60 4.22 7.48
CA VAL A 41 -4.76 3.31 7.49
C VAL A 41 -5.64 3.65 8.69
N ASP A 42 -6.94 3.73 8.46
CA ASP A 42 -7.96 4.00 9.46
C ASP A 42 -8.85 2.76 9.59
N SER A 43 -8.83 2.14 10.76
CA SER A 43 -9.60 0.93 11.09
C SER A 43 -11.11 1.15 11.01
N SER A 44 -11.58 2.40 11.08
CA SER A 44 -12.98 2.77 10.93
C SER A 44 -13.43 2.92 9.47
N THR A 45 -12.50 2.90 8.51
CA THR A 45 -12.83 2.94 7.08
C THR A 45 -13.58 1.66 6.68
N PRO A 46 -14.84 1.77 6.19
CA PRO A 46 -15.58 0.59 5.76
C PRO A 46 -14.88 -0.13 4.60
N ARG A 47 -14.92 -1.47 4.61
CA ARG A 47 -14.22 -2.36 3.67
C ARG A 47 -15.17 -3.14 2.76
N ASP A 48 -16.40 -2.68 2.65
CA ASP A 48 -17.54 -3.34 2.00
C ASP A 48 -18.02 -2.59 0.74
N GLY A 49 -17.24 -1.63 0.26
CA GLY A 49 -17.56 -0.85 -0.94
C GLY A 49 -16.34 -0.50 -1.77
N THR A 50 -16.58 -0.01 -2.99
CA THR A 50 -15.53 0.23 -4.01
C THR A 50 -15.46 1.67 -4.48
N ARG A 51 -16.26 2.59 -3.89
CA ARG A 51 -16.25 4.01 -4.26
C ARG A 51 -15.14 4.74 -3.51
N ARG A 52 -14.58 5.79 -4.11
CA ARG A 52 -13.51 6.61 -3.48
C ARG A 52 -13.80 7.01 -2.03
N ASN A 53 -15.02 7.49 -1.75
CA ASN A 53 -15.44 7.91 -0.40
C ASN A 53 -16.59 7.00 0.09
N PRO A 54 -16.51 6.42 1.31
CA PRO A 54 -15.37 6.46 2.25
C PRO A 54 -14.30 5.38 1.98
N PHE A 55 -14.58 4.40 1.13
CA PHE A 55 -13.92 3.09 1.14
C PHE A 55 -12.43 3.07 0.74
N GLN A 56 -11.89 4.15 0.16
CA GLN A 56 -10.52 4.19 -0.37
C GLN A 56 -9.68 5.32 0.25
N GLN A 57 -10.19 6.00 1.27
CA GLN A 57 -9.58 7.25 1.74
C GLN A 57 -8.24 7.04 2.46
N ASP A 58 -7.98 5.83 2.95
CA ASP A 58 -6.89 5.51 3.88
C ASP A 58 -5.85 4.55 3.28
N SER A 59 -5.92 4.29 1.98
CA SER A 59 -4.89 3.53 1.27
C SER A 59 -3.67 4.44 1.03
N THR A 60 -2.54 4.07 1.64
CA THR A 60 -1.28 4.80 1.50
C THR A 60 -0.78 4.76 0.07
N ARG A 61 -0.35 5.91 -0.45
CA ARG A 61 0.28 6.04 -1.76
C ARG A 61 1.53 6.89 -1.68
N PHE A 62 2.44 6.64 -2.61
CA PHE A 62 3.69 7.37 -2.78
C PHE A 62 3.64 8.04 -4.16
N LYS A 63 3.26 9.33 -4.20
CA LYS A 63 3.19 10.10 -5.46
C LYS A 63 3.29 11.60 -5.19
N GLY A 64 3.70 12.37 -6.21
CA GLY A 64 3.78 13.82 -6.10
C GLY A 64 4.72 14.24 -4.96
N GLU A 65 4.29 15.19 -4.13
CA GLU A 65 5.06 15.64 -2.96
C GLU A 65 5.28 14.54 -1.90
N ALA A 66 4.52 13.46 -1.94
CA ALA A 66 4.63 12.32 -1.03
C ALA A 66 5.49 11.17 -1.58
N ALA A 67 6.04 11.30 -2.80
CA ALA A 67 6.80 10.25 -3.46
C ALA A 67 7.99 9.80 -2.60
N ASP A 68 8.88 10.72 -2.26
CA ASP A 68 10.05 10.45 -1.43
C ASP A 68 9.72 10.80 0.03
N THR A 69 8.71 10.15 0.62
CA THR A 69 8.33 10.36 2.03
C THR A 69 7.87 9.04 2.69
N PHE A 70 7.08 9.12 3.77
CA PHE A 70 6.32 8.00 4.34
C PHE A 70 4.94 7.78 3.66
N GLY A 71 4.74 8.42 2.50
CA GLY A 71 3.50 8.37 1.73
C GLY A 71 2.40 9.27 2.29
N GLU A 72 1.24 9.20 1.66
CA GLU A 72 0.04 9.93 2.08
C GLU A 72 -1.22 9.08 1.91
N THR A 73 -2.28 9.46 2.61
CA THR A 73 -3.64 8.98 2.31
C THR A 73 -4.52 10.14 1.87
N VAL A 74 -5.63 9.85 1.17
CA VAL A 74 -6.59 10.90 0.80
C VAL A 74 -7.22 11.53 2.04
N GLY A 75 -7.52 10.72 3.05
CA GLY A 75 -8.25 11.12 4.25
C GLY A 75 -7.40 11.87 5.26
N ALA A 76 -6.14 11.44 5.46
CA ALA A 76 -5.26 11.99 6.50
C ALA A 76 -4.12 12.87 5.96
N GLY A 77 -3.87 12.87 4.65
CA GLY A 77 -2.74 13.59 4.04
C GLY A 77 -1.40 12.88 4.30
N LEU A 78 -0.32 13.67 4.39
CA LEU A 78 1.05 13.17 4.55
C LEU A 78 1.21 12.36 5.85
N ASN A 79 1.75 11.16 5.71
CA ASN A 79 2.12 10.32 6.82
C ASN A 79 3.37 10.84 7.53
N ARG A 80 3.45 10.55 8.82
CA ARG A 80 4.61 10.85 9.66
C ARG A 80 5.00 9.62 10.46
N LEU A 81 6.27 9.26 10.39
CA LEU A 81 6.80 8.05 11.01
C LEU A 81 6.49 8.00 12.52
N GLU A 82 6.91 9.01 13.29
CA GLU A 82 6.79 8.98 14.74
C GLU A 82 5.35 9.00 15.24
N SER A 83 4.50 9.87 14.70
CA SER A 83 3.10 9.96 15.14
C SER A 83 2.28 8.78 14.64
N GLY A 84 2.53 8.32 13.40
CA GLY A 84 1.81 7.20 12.82
C GLY A 84 2.16 5.86 13.49
N THR A 85 3.43 5.59 13.77
CA THR A 85 3.84 4.38 14.52
C THR A 85 3.28 4.37 15.94
N LYS A 86 3.28 5.51 16.64
CA LYS A 86 2.63 5.64 17.95
C LYS A 86 1.13 5.38 17.88
N ALA A 87 0.44 5.90 16.85
CA ALA A 87 -0.98 5.64 16.65
C ALA A 87 -1.25 4.15 16.40
N ILE A 88 -0.44 3.48 15.57
CA ILE A 88 -0.56 2.03 15.31
C ILE A 88 -0.38 1.23 16.61
N MET A 89 0.62 1.55 17.42
CA MET A 89 0.85 0.87 18.70
C MET A 89 -0.31 1.09 19.68
N ALA A 90 -0.88 2.30 19.70
CA ALA A 90 -2.05 2.62 20.53
C ALA A 90 -3.30 1.86 20.07
N GLU A 91 -3.54 1.80 18.76
CA GLU A 91 -4.68 1.11 18.14
C GLU A 91 -4.62 -0.41 18.35
N THR A 92 -3.43 -1.00 18.13
CA THR A 92 -3.23 -2.45 18.23
C THR A 92 -3.03 -2.94 19.67
N GLY A 93 -2.66 -2.03 20.59
CA GLY A 93 -2.26 -2.38 21.95
C GLY A 93 -0.96 -3.20 22.02
N GLN A 94 -0.17 -3.22 20.95
CA GLN A 94 1.04 -4.04 20.83
C GLN A 94 2.25 -3.20 20.38
N MET A 95 3.43 -3.80 20.48
CA MET A 95 4.60 -3.30 19.79
C MET A 95 4.43 -3.50 18.27
N LEU A 96 5.14 -2.69 17.48
CA LEU A 96 5.23 -2.90 16.03
C LEU A 96 5.74 -4.32 15.71
N PRO A 97 5.48 -4.86 14.51
CA PRO A 97 5.96 -6.18 14.09
C PRO A 97 7.47 -6.35 14.33
N GLN A 98 7.84 -7.42 15.02
CA GLN A 98 9.23 -7.78 15.32
C GLN A 98 9.65 -8.95 14.43
N ILE A 99 10.78 -8.80 13.75
CA ILE A 99 11.28 -9.80 12.78
C ILE A 99 12.61 -10.37 13.27
N SER A 100 12.74 -11.70 13.28
CA SER A 100 14.01 -12.37 13.62
C SER A 100 15.00 -12.36 12.43
N PRO A 101 16.31 -12.51 12.65
CA PRO A 101 17.27 -12.62 11.54
C PRO A 101 16.93 -13.78 10.59
N GLY A 102 16.63 -13.47 9.33
CA GLY A 102 16.17 -14.45 8.33
C GLY A 102 14.69 -14.86 8.47
N GLY A 103 13.94 -14.19 9.34
CA GLY A 103 12.52 -14.37 9.57
C GLY A 103 11.64 -13.73 8.49
N SER A 104 10.34 -13.66 8.78
CA SER A 104 9.32 -13.16 7.87
C SER A 104 8.37 -12.17 8.54
N ILE A 105 7.73 -11.36 7.72
CA ILE A 105 6.57 -10.54 8.07
C ILE A 105 5.38 -11.04 7.26
N ASP A 106 4.29 -11.36 7.95
CA ASP A 106 3.03 -11.73 7.31
C ASP A 106 2.15 -10.49 7.21
N MET A 107 1.76 -10.13 6.00
CA MET A 107 0.93 -8.95 5.72
C MET A 107 -0.45 -9.35 5.23
N THR A 108 -1.48 -8.71 5.78
CA THR A 108 -2.87 -8.81 5.33
C THR A 108 -3.21 -7.58 4.50
N LEU A 109 -3.43 -7.80 3.20
CA LEU A 109 -3.83 -6.76 2.27
C LEU A 109 -5.34 -6.80 2.08
N HIS A 110 -6.01 -5.66 2.24
CA HIS A 110 -7.38 -5.47 1.80
C HIS A 110 -7.38 -4.95 0.36
N GLN A 111 -7.89 -5.74 -0.57
CA GLN A 111 -8.16 -5.31 -1.94
C GLN A 111 -9.28 -4.26 -1.95
N VAL A 112 -8.96 -3.04 -2.39
CA VAL A 112 -9.86 -1.88 -2.29
C VAL A 112 -10.93 -1.88 -3.39
N ASN A 113 -10.59 -2.36 -4.58
CA ASN A 113 -11.47 -2.43 -5.75
C ASN A 113 -11.00 -3.54 -6.71
N GLY A 114 -11.74 -3.78 -7.81
CA GLY A 114 -11.55 -4.95 -8.68
C GLY A 114 -10.17 -5.08 -9.34
N ASP A 115 -9.44 -3.98 -9.44
CA ASP A 115 -8.06 -3.84 -9.92
C ASP A 115 -6.99 -4.04 -8.83
N GLY A 116 -7.39 -4.26 -7.58
CA GLY A 116 -6.47 -4.48 -6.47
C GLY A 116 -5.98 -5.91 -6.29
N GLY A 117 -5.86 -6.70 -7.36
CA GLY A 117 -5.35 -8.08 -7.30
C GLY A 117 -3.83 -8.21 -7.38
N GLY A 118 -3.10 -7.12 -7.57
CA GLY A 118 -1.65 -7.12 -7.82
C GLY A 118 -1.29 -7.16 -9.32
N PRO A 119 -0.03 -7.45 -9.69
CA PRO A 119 1.06 -7.94 -8.83
C PRO A 119 1.53 -6.93 -7.78
N TYR A 120 2.18 -7.41 -6.71
CA TYR A 120 2.77 -6.60 -5.65
C TYR A 120 4.27 -6.84 -5.57
N ASP A 121 5.02 -5.75 -5.45
CA ASP A 121 6.45 -5.78 -5.13
C ASP A 121 6.67 -5.35 -3.68
N CYS A 122 7.56 -6.05 -2.99
CA CYS A 122 7.93 -5.76 -1.61
C CYS A 122 9.30 -5.09 -1.58
N MET A 123 9.41 -3.98 -0.85
CA MET A 123 10.66 -3.27 -0.61
C MET A 123 10.87 -3.09 0.89
N ILE A 124 12.11 -3.11 1.33
CA ILE A 124 12.50 -2.83 2.71
C ILE A 124 13.50 -1.69 2.68
N ASN A 125 13.22 -0.61 3.42
CA ASN A 125 14.21 0.41 3.73
C ASN A 125 14.77 0.17 5.15
N ALA A 126 16.05 -0.18 5.23
CA ALA A 126 16.70 -0.59 6.49
C ALA A 126 17.17 0.60 7.35
N ASP A 127 17.28 1.81 6.80
CA ASP A 127 17.71 3.00 7.54
C ASP A 127 16.53 3.84 8.08
N ALA A 128 15.30 3.39 7.81
CA ALA A 128 14.06 4.07 8.17
C ALA A 128 13.93 5.52 7.66
N THR A 129 14.63 5.86 6.57
CA THR A 129 14.39 7.07 5.79
C THR A 129 13.23 6.87 4.81
N GLU A 130 12.91 7.90 4.03
CA GLU A 130 11.85 7.83 3.01
C GLU A 130 12.08 6.68 2.00
N PHE A 131 10.99 6.15 1.42
CA PHE A 131 11.12 5.13 0.39
C PHE A 131 11.46 5.79 -0.95
N PRO A 132 12.61 5.46 -1.59
CA PRO A 132 12.86 5.90 -2.95
C PRO A 132 11.83 5.25 -3.89
N GLN A 133 11.38 6.00 -4.89
CA GLN A 133 10.47 5.48 -5.91
C GLN A 133 11.07 4.24 -6.61
N PRO A 134 10.25 3.20 -6.90
CA PRO A 134 10.68 2.04 -7.69
C PRO A 134 11.07 2.43 -9.12
#